data_AF-A0A3M1H4J7-F1
#
_entry.id   AF-A0A3M1H4J7-F1
#
_cell.length_a   1.000
_cell.length_b   1.000
_cell.length_c   1.000
_cell.angle_alpha   90.00
_cell.angle_beta   90.00
_cell.angle_gamma   90.00
#
_symmetry.space_group_name_H-M   'P 1'
#
loop_
_entity.id
_entity.type
_entity.pdbx_description
1 polymer ?
#
loop_
_entity_poly.entity_id
_entity_poly.type
_entity_poly.pdbx_seq_one_letter_code
_entity_poly.pdbx_strand_id
1 'polypeptide(L)'
;MLGLAQMRTRPGRPERDVVFMSPALETGNGSHAIWQRLLTHLCVQTAERGSLRLYARLPMQSEELKLFRHVGFQEYGQTNIYRLRPNIDRRQISSTIRLRPQHASDGWGLQKLYTTLAPRAVQNAEGLAQGQWAITPRRWGEQGRRRGFVWEEEGELLAGLHLRIGKSGYLVRTLLHPDALDQAENLARAALRLTARRPNLPVYFAFQQYEPGWANVLPRLGFEPLTSQTLVVKHLAVRVRGKIPALIPALEKSPTEGAATSSMNWQEIRD
;
A
#
# COMPACT_ATOMS: atom_id res chain seq x y z
N MET A 1 9.19 15.56 29.66
CA MET A 1 8.02 15.79 28.79
C MET A 1 7.60 14.45 28.21
N LEU A 2 6.32 14.09 28.39
CA LEU A 2 5.75 12.83 27.88
C LEU A 2 5.29 13.03 26.44
N GLY A 3 5.45 12.01 25.60
CA GLY A 3 4.98 12.02 24.21
C GLY A 3 4.21 10.73 23.91
N LEU A 4 3.33 10.79 22.92
CA LEU A 4 2.51 9.66 22.49
C LEU A 4 2.65 9.50 20.98
N ALA A 5 2.82 8.25 20.54
CA ALA A 5 2.74 7.89 19.14
C ALA A 5 1.82 6.69 18.94
N GLN A 6 1.05 6.70 17.86
CA GLN A 6 0.12 5.64 17.52
C GLN A 6 0.44 5.08 16.13
N MET A 7 0.36 3.75 16.04
CA MET A 7 0.46 3.03 14.78
C MET A 7 -0.72 2.09 14.60
N ARG A 8 -1.08 1.84 13.34
CA ARG A 8 -2.20 0.98 12.96
C ARG A 8 -1.76 -0.04 11.93
N THR A 9 -2.12 -1.30 12.15
CA THR A 9 -1.92 -2.37 11.16
C THR A 9 -2.86 -2.17 9.97
N ARG A 10 -2.34 -2.36 8.76
CA ARG A 10 -3.15 -2.35 7.55
C ARG A 10 -4.04 -3.60 7.48
N PRO A 11 -5.35 -3.49 7.21
CA PRO A 11 -6.22 -4.65 7.11
C PRO A 11 -5.71 -5.66 6.06
N GLY A 12 -5.52 -6.91 6.47
CA GLY A 12 -5.05 -7.99 5.59
C GLY A 12 -3.57 -7.93 5.20
N ARG A 13 -2.77 -7.02 5.79
CA ARG A 13 -1.35 -6.86 5.47
C ARG A 13 -0.51 -6.80 6.77
N PRO A 14 0.72 -7.31 6.76
CA PRO A 14 1.60 -7.26 7.93
C PRO A 14 2.17 -5.86 8.18
N GLU A 15 1.88 -4.89 7.33
CA GLU A 15 2.43 -3.54 7.38
C GLU A 15 1.70 -2.63 8.37
N ARG A 16 2.38 -1.57 8.81
CA ARG A 16 1.82 -0.59 9.73
C ARG A 16 1.95 0.83 9.21
N ASP A 17 0.99 1.67 9.56
CA ASP A 17 1.04 3.11 9.35
C ASP A 17 1.22 3.81 10.71
N VAL A 18 2.15 4.77 10.80
CA VAL A 18 2.13 5.79 11.86
C VAL A 18 0.96 6.72 11.55
N VAL A 19 0.03 6.84 12.50
CA VAL A 19 -1.23 7.57 12.30
C VAL A 19 -1.38 8.80 13.18
N PHE A 20 -0.62 8.88 14.28
CA PHE A 20 -0.67 10.02 15.20
C PHE A 20 0.63 10.13 15.98
N MET A 21 1.07 11.36 16.24
CA MET A 21 2.20 11.70 17.08
C MET A 21 1.92 12.98 17.86
N SER A 22 2.40 13.04 19.10
CA SER A 22 2.30 14.22 19.97
C SER A 22 3.52 14.29 20.92
N PRO A 23 3.92 15.47 21.39
CA PRO A 23 3.32 16.79 21.11
C PRO A 23 3.50 17.22 19.64
N ALA A 24 2.84 18.28 19.20
CA ALA A 24 3.13 18.87 17.90
C ALA A 24 4.62 19.24 17.83
N LEU A 25 5.24 19.13 16.64
CA LEU A 25 6.61 19.59 16.47
C LEU A 25 6.62 21.11 16.52
N GLU A 26 7.41 21.64 17.44
CA GLU A 26 7.71 23.07 17.52
C GLU A 26 9.22 23.23 17.77
N THR A 27 9.78 24.30 17.22
CA THR A 27 11.20 24.61 17.40
C THR A 27 11.45 25.04 18.85
N GLY A 28 12.52 24.51 19.48
CA GLY A 28 12.97 24.97 20.80
C GLY A 28 12.32 24.34 22.03
N ASN A 29 11.31 23.48 21.89
CA ASN A 29 10.60 22.85 23.02
C ASN A 29 11.03 21.39 23.33
N GLY A 30 12.10 20.88 22.68
CA GLY A 30 12.56 19.50 22.84
C GLY A 30 11.69 18.42 22.16
N SER A 31 10.61 18.81 21.47
CA SER A 31 9.70 17.90 20.75
C SER A 31 10.43 17.02 19.72
N HIS A 32 11.48 17.54 19.09
CA HIS A 32 12.31 16.82 18.12
C HIS A 32 12.94 15.55 18.74
N ALA A 33 13.55 15.67 19.92
CA ALA A 33 14.14 14.53 20.61
C ALA A 33 13.08 13.51 21.05
N ILE A 34 11.89 13.99 21.46
CA ILE A 34 10.75 13.13 21.80
C ILE A 34 10.30 12.34 20.57
N TRP A 35 10.10 13.02 19.44
CA TRP A 35 9.70 12.38 18.19
C TRP A 35 10.74 11.38 17.68
N GLN A 36 12.04 11.70 17.73
CA GLN A 36 13.11 10.77 17.36
C GLN A 36 13.06 9.49 18.21
N ARG A 37 12.91 9.63 19.54
CA ARG A 37 12.77 8.49 20.46
C ARG A 37 11.51 7.68 20.17
N LEU A 38 10.37 8.34 19.96
CA LEU A 38 9.10 7.68 19.63
C LEU A 38 9.20 6.93 18.30
N LEU A 39 9.72 7.56 17.24
CA LEU A 39 9.86 6.92 15.92
C LEU A 39 10.81 5.73 15.96
N THR A 40 11.92 5.85 16.68
CA THR A 40 12.86 4.74 16.88
C THR A 40 12.17 3.59 17.61
N HIS A 41 11.44 3.89 18.68
CA HIS A 41 10.67 2.89 19.43
C HIS A 41 9.60 2.22 18.54
N LEU A 42 8.86 2.99 17.74
CA LEU A 42 7.89 2.48 16.78
C LEU A 42 8.54 1.53 15.76
N CYS A 43 9.74 1.84 15.26
CA CYS A 43 10.47 0.96 14.35
C CYS A 43 10.79 -0.39 15.02
N VAL A 44 11.33 -0.36 16.25
CA VAL A 44 11.65 -1.58 17.03
C VAL A 44 10.38 -2.41 17.27
N GLN A 45 9.32 -1.78 17.77
CA GLN A 45 8.04 -2.45 18.03
C GLN A 45 7.40 -3.05 16.77
N THR A 46 7.60 -2.41 15.62
CA THR A 46 7.10 -2.92 14.33
C THR A 46 7.90 -4.15 13.91
N ALA A 47 9.23 -4.10 13.98
CA ALA A 47 10.12 -5.20 13.63
C ALA A 47 9.93 -6.42 14.55
N GLU A 48 9.82 -6.23 15.87
CA GLU A 48 9.58 -7.31 16.84
C GLU A 48 8.27 -8.08 16.58
N ARG A 49 7.30 -7.42 15.95
CA ARG A 49 6.01 -8.01 15.58
C ARG A 49 6.00 -8.60 14.16
N GLY A 50 7.17 -8.76 13.54
CA GLY A 50 7.35 -9.38 12.22
C GLY A 50 6.97 -8.50 11.03
N SER A 51 6.66 -7.22 11.25
CA SER A 51 6.31 -6.27 10.20
C SER A 51 7.58 -5.68 9.57
N LEU A 52 7.77 -5.84 8.25
CA LEU A 52 8.97 -5.39 7.53
C LEU A 52 8.92 -3.95 7.05
N ARG A 53 7.76 -3.28 7.15
CA ARG A 53 7.59 -1.91 6.63
C ARG A 53 6.72 -1.08 7.57
N LEU A 54 7.19 0.13 7.84
CA LEU A 54 6.46 1.17 8.54
C LEU A 54 6.26 2.36 7.62
N TYR A 55 5.02 2.79 7.46
CA TYR A 55 4.64 3.89 6.58
C TYR A 55 4.18 5.11 7.38
N ALA A 56 4.25 6.29 6.77
CA ALA A 56 3.56 7.47 7.24
C ALA A 56 3.13 8.36 6.07
N ARG A 57 2.18 9.26 6.34
CA ARG A 57 1.80 10.35 5.45
C ARG A 57 2.04 11.65 6.16
N LEU A 58 2.83 12.52 5.55
CA LEU A 58 3.29 13.76 6.16
C LEU A 58 2.90 14.94 5.28
N PRO A 59 2.62 16.12 5.85
CA PRO A 59 2.47 17.34 5.05
C PRO A 59 3.73 17.56 4.20
N MET A 60 3.55 18.11 3.00
CA MET A 60 4.68 18.43 2.14
C MET A 60 5.57 19.50 2.78
N GLN A 61 6.89 19.39 2.56
CA GLN A 61 7.88 20.39 2.97
C GLN A 61 7.87 20.73 4.47
N SER A 62 7.46 19.78 5.33
CA SER A 62 7.28 20.01 6.76
C SER A 62 8.50 19.62 7.62
N GLU A 63 8.57 20.10 8.85
CA GLU A 63 9.61 19.69 9.82
C GLU A 63 9.48 18.21 10.19
N GLU A 64 8.25 17.69 10.25
CA GLU A 64 7.99 16.26 10.43
C GLU A 64 8.67 15.44 9.35
N LEU A 65 8.57 15.87 8.08
CA LEU A 65 9.21 15.18 6.97
C LEU A 65 10.73 15.15 7.11
N LYS A 66 11.36 16.27 7.51
CA LYS A 66 12.81 16.31 7.80
C LYS A 66 13.19 15.32 8.90
N LEU A 67 12.40 15.24 9.97
CA LEU A 67 12.66 14.34 11.08
C LEU A 67 12.49 12.86 10.71
N PHE A 68 11.45 12.53 9.95
CA PHE A 68 11.25 11.17 9.43
C PHE A 68 12.42 10.75 8.54
N ARG A 69 12.91 11.63 7.65
CA ARG A 69 14.11 11.36 6.84
C ARG A 69 15.34 11.13 7.70
N HIS A 70 15.54 11.93 8.75
CA HIS A 70 16.65 11.75 9.69
C HIS A 70 16.60 10.39 10.40
N VAL A 71 15.41 9.86 10.71
CA VAL A 71 15.23 8.52 11.29
C VAL A 71 15.33 7.41 10.22
N GLY A 72 15.61 7.74 8.96
CA GLY A 72 15.84 6.78 7.88
C GLY A 72 14.57 6.35 7.13
N PHE A 73 13.49 7.12 7.21
CA PHE A 73 12.37 6.97 6.28
C PHE A 73 12.72 7.55 4.91
N GLN A 74 12.23 6.92 3.86
CA GLN A 74 12.42 7.32 2.47
C GLN A 74 11.09 7.75 1.87
N GLU A 75 11.09 8.87 1.16
CA GLU A 75 9.96 9.31 0.35
C GLU A 75 9.80 8.35 -0.83
N TYR A 76 8.58 7.91 -1.10
CA TYR A 76 8.31 7.01 -2.22
C TYR A 76 7.16 7.46 -3.12
N GLY A 77 6.39 8.48 -2.71
CA GLY A 77 5.30 8.99 -3.50
C GLY A 77 4.63 10.19 -2.86
N GLN A 78 3.63 10.73 -3.55
CA GLN A 78 2.82 11.84 -3.07
C GLN A 78 1.35 11.54 -3.34
N THR A 79 0.49 11.92 -2.42
CA THR A 79 -0.98 11.86 -2.58
C THR A 79 -1.53 13.27 -2.55
N ASN A 80 -2.32 13.61 -3.57
CA ASN A 80 -3.10 14.84 -3.59
C ASN A 80 -4.52 14.54 -3.09
N ILE A 81 -5.06 15.43 -2.26
CA ILE A 81 -6.41 15.33 -1.73
C ILE A 81 -7.18 16.58 -2.14
N TYR A 82 -8.26 16.37 -2.87
CA TYR A 82 -9.17 17.42 -3.31
C TYR A 82 -10.49 17.28 -2.55
N ARG A 83 -11.18 18.39 -2.31
CA ARG A 83 -12.48 18.44 -1.63
C ARG A 83 -13.54 19.00 -2.57
N LEU A 84 -14.68 18.35 -2.65
CA LEU A 84 -15.83 18.86 -3.41
C LEU A 84 -16.41 20.09 -2.70
N ARG A 85 -16.72 21.15 -3.46
CA ARG A 85 -17.45 22.31 -2.95
C ARG A 85 -18.81 21.91 -2.36
N PRO A 86 -19.26 22.56 -1.27
CA PRO A 86 -20.46 22.15 -0.55
C PRO A 86 -21.77 22.28 -1.35
N ASN A 87 -21.82 23.15 -2.37
CA ASN A 87 -23.05 23.51 -3.08
C ASN A 87 -23.32 22.67 -4.35
N ILE A 88 -22.62 21.55 -4.53
CA ILE A 88 -22.81 20.66 -5.69
C ILE A 88 -23.90 19.63 -5.36
N ASP A 89 -25.06 19.68 -6.05
CA ASP A 89 -26.10 18.65 -5.89
C ASP A 89 -25.72 17.37 -6.63
N ARG A 90 -25.14 16.42 -5.88
CA ARG A 90 -24.67 15.13 -6.40
C ARG A 90 -25.80 14.21 -6.89
N ARG A 91 -27.07 14.50 -6.56
CA ARG A 91 -28.23 13.70 -7.04
C ARG A 91 -28.55 13.97 -8.50
N GLN A 92 -28.19 15.14 -9.01
CA GLN A 92 -28.40 15.54 -10.40
C GLN A 92 -27.24 15.11 -11.32
N ILE A 93 -26.14 14.60 -10.76
CA ILE A 93 -24.99 14.17 -11.53
C ILE A 93 -25.33 12.88 -12.28
N SER A 94 -25.23 12.94 -13.61
CA SER A 94 -25.27 11.78 -14.50
C SER A 94 -23.85 11.31 -14.83
N SER A 95 -23.74 10.03 -15.19
CA SER A 95 -22.51 9.43 -15.73
C SER A 95 -22.91 8.30 -16.67
N THR A 96 -22.16 8.15 -17.75
CA THR A 96 -22.28 7.05 -18.72
C THR A 96 -21.69 5.74 -18.17
N ILE A 97 -20.73 5.84 -17.25
CA ILE A 97 -20.06 4.67 -16.66
C ILE A 97 -20.98 3.97 -15.67
N ARG A 98 -21.11 2.65 -15.84
CA ARG A 98 -21.83 1.77 -14.93
C ARG A 98 -20.84 1.04 -14.02
N LEU A 99 -20.71 1.53 -12.80
CA LEU A 99 -19.92 0.87 -11.76
C LEU A 99 -20.66 -0.33 -11.19
N ARG A 100 -20.00 -1.50 -11.14
CA ARG A 100 -20.47 -2.67 -10.39
C ARG A 100 -19.72 -2.81 -9.06
N PRO A 101 -20.32 -3.41 -8.02
CA PRO A 101 -19.58 -3.78 -6.81
C PRO A 101 -18.36 -4.65 -7.14
N GLN A 102 -17.28 -4.47 -6.39
CA GLN A 102 -16.09 -5.31 -6.48
C GLN A 102 -16.37 -6.69 -5.87
N HIS A 103 -15.98 -7.75 -6.59
CA HIS A 103 -16.00 -9.15 -6.17
C HIS A 103 -14.59 -9.65 -5.82
N ALA A 104 -14.51 -10.82 -5.18
CA ALA A 104 -13.23 -11.43 -4.82
C ALA A 104 -12.39 -11.84 -6.06
N SER A 105 -13.06 -12.22 -7.15
CA SER A 105 -12.45 -12.57 -8.44
C SER A 105 -11.75 -11.40 -9.12
N ASP A 106 -12.13 -10.16 -8.81
CA ASP A 106 -11.54 -8.95 -9.41
C ASP A 106 -10.11 -8.66 -8.93
N GLY A 107 -9.62 -9.42 -7.93
CA GLY A 107 -8.33 -9.20 -7.30
C GLY A 107 -7.16 -9.16 -8.28
N TRP A 108 -7.15 -10.06 -9.28
CA TRP A 108 -6.10 -10.10 -10.30
C TRP A 108 -6.18 -8.89 -11.24
N GLY A 109 -7.36 -8.54 -11.73
CA GLY A 109 -7.53 -7.37 -12.61
C GLY A 109 -7.19 -6.05 -11.93
N LEU A 110 -7.54 -5.90 -10.65
CA LEU A 110 -7.14 -4.73 -9.84
C LEU A 110 -5.63 -4.68 -9.58
N GLN A 111 -4.99 -5.84 -9.39
CA GLN A 111 -3.55 -5.92 -9.27
C GLN A 111 -2.86 -5.54 -10.60
N LYS A 112 -3.37 -6.02 -11.75
CA LYS A 112 -2.92 -5.64 -13.09
C LYS A 112 -3.00 -4.13 -13.27
N LEU A 113 -4.18 -3.53 -13.02
CA LEU A 113 -4.40 -2.08 -13.07
C LEU A 113 -3.38 -1.30 -12.22
N TYR A 114 -3.17 -1.72 -10.97
CA TYR A 114 -2.20 -1.07 -10.10
C TYR A 114 -0.79 -1.15 -10.68
N THR A 115 -0.36 -2.33 -11.16
CA THR A 115 0.99 -2.50 -11.71
C THR A 115 1.21 -1.77 -13.04
N THR A 116 0.16 -1.51 -13.80
CA THR A 116 0.20 -0.68 -15.01
C THR A 116 0.47 0.79 -14.67
N LEU A 117 -0.11 1.29 -13.57
CA LEU A 117 -0.03 2.71 -13.21
C LEU A 117 1.16 3.07 -12.33
N ALA A 118 1.46 2.23 -11.33
CA ALA A 118 2.46 2.57 -10.31
C ALA A 118 3.89 2.33 -10.83
N PRO A 119 4.81 3.30 -10.74
CA PRO A 119 6.22 3.07 -11.08
C PRO A 119 6.86 1.96 -10.23
N ARG A 120 7.86 1.24 -10.76
CA ARG A 120 8.51 0.11 -10.07
C ARG A 120 9.04 0.46 -8.68
N ALA A 121 9.61 1.66 -8.51
CA ALA A 121 10.07 2.14 -7.20
C ALA A 121 8.91 2.22 -6.18
N VAL A 122 7.75 2.73 -6.60
CA VAL A 122 6.52 2.76 -5.78
C VAL A 122 6.03 1.35 -5.49
N GLN A 123 5.98 0.48 -6.50
CA GLN A 123 5.58 -0.91 -6.31
C GLN A 123 6.45 -1.60 -5.25
N ASN A 124 7.77 -1.46 -5.32
CA ASN A 124 8.68 -2.05 -4.35
C ASN A 124 8.49 -1.47 -2.94
N ALA A 125 8.35 -0.15 -2.83
CA ALA A 125 8.08 0.53 -1.57
C ALA A 125 6.75 0.11 -0.93
N GLU A 126 5.70 -0.09 -1.74
CA GLU A 126 4.38 -0.55 -1.30
C GLU A 126 4.26 -2.07 -1.20
N GLY A 127 5.35 -2.86 -1.30
CA GLY A 127 5.26 -4.32 -1.23
C GLY A 127 4.38 -4.94 -2.33
N LEU A 128 4.53 -4.42 -3.55
CA LEU A 128 3.73 -4.70 -4.75
C LEU A 128 2.23 -4.39 -4.57
N ALA A 129 1.86 -3.63 -3.54
CA ALA A 129 0.47 -3.34 -3.15
C ALA A 129 -0.42 -4.59 -3.05
N GLN A 130 0.17 -5.75 -2.72
CA GLN A 130 -0.58 -7.00 -2.64
C GLN A 130 -1.72 -6.88 -1.63
N GLY A 131 -2.96 -7.13 -2.10
CA GLY A 131 -4.16 -7.00 -1.29
C GLY A 131 -4.57 -5.56 -0.93
N GLN A 132 -3.84 -4.53 -1.39
CA GLN A 132 -4.17 -3.12 -1.16
C GLN A 132 -5.56 -2.77 -1.68
N TRP A 133 -5.91 -3.33 -2.84
CA TRP A 133 -7.19 -3.11 -3.51
C TRP A 133 -8.23 -4.20 -3.21
N ALA A 134 -7.91 -5.17 -2.36
CA ALA A 134 -8.89 -6.15 -1.89
C ALA A 134 -9.86 -5.50 -0.88
N ILE A 135 -11.14 -5.86 -0.95
CA ILE A 135 -12.14 -5.52 0.07
C ILE A 135 -12.12 -6.62 1.12
N THR A 136 -11.61 -6.29 2.30
CA THR A 136 -11.61 -7.19 3.46
C THR A 136 -12.86 -6.97 4.31
N PRO A 137 -13.35 -8.02 5.02
CA PRO A 137 -14.44 -7.87 5.97
C PRO A 137 -14.11 -6.82 7.03
N ARG A 138 -15.14 -6.07 7.45
CA ARG A 138 -14.99 -5.03 8.47
C ARG A 138 -14.48 -5.65 9.76
N ARG A 139 -13.38 -5.12 10.31
CA ARG A 139 -12.86 -5.58 11.60
C ARG A 139 -13.52 -4.83 12.75
N TRP A 140 -13.60 -5.47 13.93
CA TRP A 140 -14.07 -4.79 15.14
C TRP A 140 -13.15 -3.59 15.46
N GLY A 141 -13.76 -2.44 15.80
CA GLY A 141 -13.05 -1.18 15.98
C GLY A 141 -12.64 -0.45 14.69
N GLU A 142 -12.89 -1.00 13.50
CA GLU A 142 -12.60 -0.30 12.24
C GLU A 142 -13.54 0.89 12.04
N GLN A 143 -12.93 2.08 11.90
CA GLN A 143 -13.68 3.29 11.64
C GLN A 143 -14.11 3.39 10.18
N GLY A 144 -15.41 3.57 9.97
CA GLY A 144 -16.02 3.75 8.66
C GLY A 144 -16.33 2.44 7.94
N ARG A 145 -16.95 2.55 6.77
CA ARG A 145 -17.24 1.43 5.86
C ARG A 145 -16.43 1.62 4.59
N ARG A 146 -15.81 0.55 4.10
CA ARG A 146 -15.13 0.53 2.80
C ARG A 146 -16.01 -0.21 1.81
N ARG A 147 -16.14 0.33 0.61
CA ARG A 147 -16.83 -0.30 -0.53
C ARG A 147 -15.93 -0.23 -1.74
N GLY A 148 -15.81 -1.34 -2.45
CA GLY A 148 -15.10 -1.41 -3.73
C GLY A 148 -16.10 -1.45 -4.87
N PHE A 149 -15.76 -0.79 -5.96
CA PHE A 149 -16.48 -0.81 -7.21
C PHE A 149 -15.46 -0.94 -8.34
N VAL A 150 -15.89 -1.51 -9.45
CA VAL A 150 -15.09 -1.61 -10.66
C VAL A 150 -15.92 -1.21 -11.87
N TRP A 151 -15.24 -0.76 -12.90
CA TRP A 151 -15.80 -0.59 -14.24
C TRP A 151 -15.03 -1.52 -15.17
N GLU A 152 -15.80 -2.26 -15.95
CA GLU A 152 -15.33 -3.32 -16.84
C GLU A 152 -16.00 -3.13 -18.19
N GLU A 153 -15.21 -3.29 -19.25
CA GLU A 153 -15.69 -3.35 -20.63
C GLU A 153 -15.04 -4.55 -21.30
N GLU A 154 -15.83 -5.34 -22.03
CA GLU A 154 -15.36 -6.49 -22.80
C GLU A 154 -14.51 -7.50 -21.99
N GLY A 155 -14.78 -7.64 -20.68
CA GLY A 155 -14.06 -8.55 -19.79
C GLY A 155 -12.76 -7.97 -19.20
N GLU A 156 -12.38 -6.74 -19.56
CA GLU A 156 -11.22 -6.06 -19.00
C GLU A 156 -11.63 -4.98 -17.98
N LEU A 157 -10.97 -4.98 -16.81
CA LEU A 157 -11.16 -3.92 -15.82
C LEU A 157 -10.44 -2.65 -16.27
N LEU A 158 -11.22 -1.62 -16.61
CA LEU A 158 -10.71 -0.29 -16.97
C LEU A 158 -10.54 0.62 -15.76
N ALA A 159 -11.31 0.39 -14.68
CA ALA A 159 -11.13 1.16 -13.45
C ALA A 159 -11.47 0.38 -12.18
N GLY A 160 -10.77 0.72 -11.11
CA GLY A 160 -11.10 0.35 -9.73
C GLY A 160 -11.42 1.59 -8.92
N LEU A 161 -12.41 1.52 -8.04
CA LEU A 161 -12.83 2.62 -7.17
C LEU A 161 -13.08 2.13 -5.76
N HIS A 162 -12.41 2.75 -4.79
CA HIS A 162 -12.65 2.52 -3.38
C HIS A 162 -13.30 3.74 -2.74
N LEU A 163 -14.46 3.51 -2.12
CA LEU A 163 -15.19 4.49 -1.36
C LEU A 163 -15.10 4.16 0.13
N ARG A 164 -14.48 5.05 0.90
CA ARG A 164 -14.47 4.99 2.36
C ARG A 164 -15.49 5.98 2.91
N ILE A 165 -16.39 5.50 3.76
CA ILE A 165 -17.52 6.23 4.32
C ILE A 165 -17.30 6.37 5.82
N GLY A 166 -17.00 7.57 6.30
CA GLY A 166 -16.81 7.88 7.72
C GLY A 166 -17.86 8.84 8.27
N LYS A 167 -17.70 9.23 9.53
CA LYS A 167 -18.49 10.33 10.14
C LYS A 167 -18.10 11.69 9.53
N SER A 168 -16.83 11.85 9.17
CA SER A 168 -16.27 13.12 8.66
C SER A 168 -16.39 13.30 7.14
N GLY A 169 -16.99 12.35 6.42
CA GLY A 169 -17.15 12.44 4.96
C GLY A 169 -16.96 11.15 4.20
N TYR A 170 -16.97 11.30 2.87
CA TYR A 170 -16.62 10.29 1.88
C TYR A 170 -15.18 10.52 1.40
N LEU A 171 -14.39 9.46 1.30
CA LEU A 171 -13.09 9.49 0.62
C LEU A 171 -13.13 8.54 -0.57
N VAL A 172 -12.96 9.08 -1.76
CA VAL A 172 -12.83 8.35 -3.03
C VAL A 172 -11.35 8.16 -3.35
N ARG A 173 -10.98 6.94 -3.76
CA ARG A 173 -9.70 6.61 -4.40
C ARG A 173 -9.99 5.80 -5.65
N THR A 174 -9.17 5.96 -6.67
CA THR A 174 -9.34 5.29 -7.97
C THR A 174 -8.07 4.60 -8.43
N LEU A 175 -8.24 3.73 -9.42
CA LEU A 175 -7.26 3.37 -10.43
C LEU A 175 -8.00 3.51 -11.76
N LEU A 176 -7.42 4.19 -12.72
CA LEU A 176 -8.00 4.35 -14.06
C LEU A 176 -6.94 3.92 -15.08
N HIS A 177 -7.30 2.98 -15.94
CA HIS A 177 -6.41 2.50 -16.99
C HIS A 177 -5.97 3.66 -17.91
N PRO A 178 -4.70 3.72 -18.35
CA PRO A 178 -4.22 4.79 -19.24
C PRO A 178 -5.02 4.93 -20.54
N ASP A 179 -5.54 3.83 -21.07
CA ASP A 179 -6.33 3.82 -22.30
C ASP A 179 -7.76 4.38 -22.13
N ALA A 180 -8.19 4.62 -20.88
CA ALA A 180 -9.52 5.13 -20.56
C ALA A 180 -9.48 6.53 -19.91
N LEU A 181 -8.39 7.29 -20.10
CA LEU A 181 -8.22 8.61 -19.49
C LEU A 181 -9.23 9.65 -20.00
N ASP A 182 -9.74 9.49 -21.22
CA ASP A 182 -10.84 10.27 -21.78
C ASP A 182 -12.13 10.11 -20.95
N GLN A 183 -12.31 8.96 -20.29
CA GLN A 183 -13.46 8.66 -19.43
C GLN A 183 -13.28 9.10 -17.96
N ALA A 184 -12.17 9.73 -17.60
CA ALA A 184 -11.88 10.14 -16.22
C ALA A 184 -12.99 11.01 -15.60
N GLU A 185 -13.56 11.95 -16.38
CA GLU A 185 -14.65 12.79 -15.90
C GLU A 185 -15.92 11.98 -15.62
N ASN A 186 -16.28 11.05 -16.51
CA ASN A 186 -17.41 10.15 -16.32
C ASN A 186 -17.20 9.24 -15.11
N LEU A 187 -15.97 8.79 -14.86
CA LEU A 187 -15.65 7.97 -13.69
C LEU A 187 -15.79 8.77 -12.39
N ALA A 188 -15.31 10.01 -12.34
CA ALA A 188 -15.50 10.88 -11.18
C ALA A 188 -16.98 11.22 -10.97
N ARG A 189 -17.77 11.44 -12.04
CA ARG A 189 -19.22 11.61 -11.93
C ARG A 189 -19.90 10.36 -11.37
N ALA A 190 -19.51 9.16 -11.81
CA ALA A 190 -20.01 7.89 -11.27
C ALA A 190 -19.66 7.75 -9.78
N ALA A 191 -18.44 8.13 -9.38
CA ALA A 191 -18.01 8.17 -7.98
C ALA A 191 -18.89 9.10 -7.13
N LEU A 192 -19.18 10.30 -7.63
CA LEU A 192 -20.02 11.28 -6.93
C LEU A 192 -21.45 10.76 -6.71
N ARG A 193 -22.03 10.06 -7.69
CA ARG A 193 -23.35 9.42 -7.56
C ARG A 193 -23.40 8.44 -6.37
N LEU A 194 -22.33 7.69 -6.12
CA LEU A 194 -22.25 6.76 -4.98
C LEU A 194 -22.33 7.47 -3.61
N THR A 195 -22.04 8.77 -3.57
CA THR A 195 -22.10 9.60 -2.36
C THR A 195 -23.44 10.32 -2.21
N ALA A 196 -24.31 10.32 -3.22
CA ALA A 196 -25.57 11.07 -3.24
C ALA A 196 -26.54 10.72 -2.09
N ARG A 197 -26.44 9.51 -1.50
CA ARG A 197 -27.31 9.07 -0.39
C ARG A 197 -27.18 9.92 0.89
N ARG A 198 -26.02 10.56 1.14
CA ARG A 198 -25.86 11.49 2.28
C ARG A 198 -25.28 12.81 1.79
N PRO A 199 -26.08 13.68 1.14
CA PRO A 199 -25.64 14.93 0.50
C PRO A 199 -24.77 15.81 1.41
N ASN A 200 -25.11 15.87 2.70
CA ASN A 200 -24.46 16.75 3.67
C ASN A 200 -23.03 16.33 4.08
N LEU A 201 -22.61 15.10 3.77
CA LEU A 201 -21.24 14.67 4.07
C LEU A 201 -20.29 15.14 2.97
N PRO A 202 -19.15 15.80 3.33
CA PRO A 202 -18.18 16.27 2.34
C PRO A 202 -17.58 15.10 1.57
N VAL A 203 -17.20 15.33 0.31
CA VAL A 203 -16.45 14.37 -0.52
C VAL A 203 -15.02 14.83 -0.63
N TYR A 204 -14.12 13.91 -0.34
CA TYR A 204 -12.71 14.02 -0.63
C TYR A 204 -12.37 13.04 -1.75
N PHE A 205 -11.52 13.46 -2.68
CA PHE A 205 -10.97 12.62 -3.73
C PHE A 205 -9.46 12.61 -3.58
N ALA A 206 -8.88 11.44 -3.38
CA ALA A 206 -7.45 11.29 -3.21
C ALA A 206 -6.86 10.43 -4.33
N PHE A 207 -5.81 10.94 -4.96
CA PHE A 207 -5.09 10.28 -6.04
C PHE A 207 -3.58 10.41 -5.84
N GLN A 208 -2.84 9.41 -6.29
CA GLN A 208 -1.38 9.44 -6.26
C GLN A 208 -0.83 10.34 -7.38
N GLN A 209 0.38 10.87 -7.17
CA GLN A 209 1.05 11.70 -8.18
C GLN A 209 1.23 10.99 -9.52
N TYR A 210 1.39 9.67 -9.53
CA TYR A 210 1.52 8.89 -10.75
C TYR A 210 0.18 8.58 -11.44
N GLU A 211 -0.97 8.91 -10.84
CA GLU A 211 -2.28 8.76 -11.48
C GLU A 211 -2.58 9.99 -12.34
N PRO A 212 -2.51 9.90 -13.68
CA PRO A 212 -2.63 11.08 -14.54
C PRO A 212 -4.08 11.58 -14.63
N GLY A 213 -4.23 12.82 -15.12
CA GLY A 213 -5.53 13.40 -15.50
C GLY A 213 -6.36 14.00 -14.35
N TRP A 214 -6.29 13.47 -13.13
CA TRP A 214 -7.17 13.91 -12.02
C TRP A 214 -7.04 15.39 -11.67
N ALA A 215 -5.82 15.93 -11.68
CA ALA A 215 -5.57 17.35 -11.39
C ALA A 215 -6.31 18.30 -12.35
N ASN A 216 -6.58 17.85 -13.59
CA ASN A 216 -7.28 18.63 -14.61
C ASN A 216 -8.79 18.36 -14.60
N VAL A 217 -9.19 17.12 -14.30
CA VAL A 217 -10.60 16.67 -14.33
C VAL A 217 -11.38 17.15 -13.10
N LEU A 218 -10.81 17.00 -11.91
CA LEU A 218 -11.52 17.27 -10.66
C LEU A 218 -11.97 18.74 -10.52
N PRO A 219 -11.18 19.77 -10.88
CA PRO A 219 -11.63 21.16 -10.84
C PRO A 219 -12.89 21.44 -11.66
N ARG A 220 -13.03 20.84 -12.84
CA ARG A 220 -14.22 20.99 -13.69
C ARG A 220 -15.49 20.44 -13.05
N LEU A 221 -15.33 19.47 -12.14
CA LEU A 221 -16.42 18.89 -11.36
C LEU A 221 -16.67 19.63 -10.03
N GLY A 222 -16.00 20.76 -9.80
CA GLY A 222 -16.16 21.57 -8.60
C GLY A 222 -15.40 21.05 -7.39
N PHE A 223 -14.35 20.24 -7.59
CA PHE A 223 -13.38 19.94 -6.54
C PHE A 223 -12.30 21.03 -6.47
N GLU A 224 -11.83 21.28 -5.26
CA GLU A 224 -10.71 22.20 -5.00
C GLU A 224 -9.57 21.44 -4.32
N PRO A 225 -8.30 21.76 -4.62
CA PRO A 225 -7.17 21.21 -3.88
C PRO A 225 -7.32 21.52 -2.39
N LEU A 226 -7.23 20.50 -1.52
CA LEU A 226 -7.29 20.66 -0.08
C LEU A 226 -5.91 20.57 0.55
N THR A 227 -5.18 19.51 0.24
CA THR A 227 -3.85 19.27 0.78
C THR A 227 -3.13 18.22 -0.05
N SER A 228 -1.81 18.18 0.07
CA SER A 228 -0.96 17.16 -0.51
C SER A 228 -0.08 16.58 0.59
N GLN A 229 0.15 15.27 0.51
CA GLN A 229 0.89 14.52 1.51
C GLN A 229 2.03 13.75 0.86
N THR A 230 3.22 13.84 1.44
CA THR A 230 4.35 12.97 1.11
C THR A 230 4.14 11.61 1.76
N LEU A 231 4.27 10.56 0.96
CA LEU A 231 4.26 9.18 1.43
C LEU A 231 5.68 8.74 1.73
N VAL A 232 5.91 8.28 2.96
CA VAL A 232 7.21 7.79 3.40
C VAL A 232 7.12 6.36 3.89
N VAL A 233 8.21 5.62 3.69
CA VAL A 233 8.36 4.23 4.14
C VAL A 233 9.72 4.04 4.80
N LYS A 234 9.77 3.22 5.85
CA LYS A 234 11.01 2.66 6.36
C LYS A 234 10.94 1.15 6.28
N HIS A 235 11.91 0.57 5.56
CA HIS A 235 12.13 -0.88 5.52
C HIS A 235 12.86 -1.30 6.80
N LEU A 236 12.34 -2.32 7.46
CA LEU A 236 12.83 -2.80 8.75
C LEU A 236 13.44 -4.20 8.57
N ALA A 237 14.60 -4.42 9.18
CA ALA A 237 15.19 -5.75 9.29
C ALA A 237 14.59 -6.48 10.49
N VAL A 238 14.10 -7.70 10.27
CA VAL A 238 13.67 -8.59 11.36
C VAL A 238 14.79 -9.58 11.64
N ARG A 239 15.20 -9.67 12.91
CA ARG A 239 16.16 -10.68 13.34
C ARG A 239 15.43 -12.03 13.39
N VAL A 240 15.61 -12.86 12.37
CA VAL A 240 15.12 -14.24 12.41
C VAL A 240 16.01 -15.01 13.38
N ARG A 241 15.49 -15.33 14.57
CA ARG A 241 16.10 -16.38 15.41
C ARG A 241 15.84 -17.71 14.71
N GLY A 242 16.70 -18.09 13.77
CA GLY A 242 16.69 -19.43 13.22
C GLY A 242 17.04 -20.42 14.33
N LYS A 243 16.18 -21.42 14.57
CA LYS A 243 16.65 -22.64 15.22
C LYS A 243 17.70 -23.20 14.26
N ILE A 244 18.96 -23.22 14.69
CA ILE A 244 20.03 -23.90 13.96
C ILE A 244 19.53 -25.35 13.78
N PRO A 245 19.36 -25.87 12.55
CA PRO A 245 19.10 -27.29 12.38
C PRO A 245 20.27 -28.01 13.03
N ALA A 246 19.99 -28.85 14.04
CA ALA A 246 21.01 -29.73 14.57
C ALA A 246 21.57 -30.52 13.39
N LEU A 247 22.86 -30.36 13.09
CA LEU A 247 23.56 -31.19 12.12
C LEU A 247 23.42 -32.63 12.60
N ILE A 248 22.61 -33.42 11.90
CA ILE A 248 22.56 -34.86 12.11
C ILE A 248 23.89 -35.38 11.55
N PRO A 249 24.76 -36.03 12.34
CA PRO A 249 25.95 -36.66 11.79
C PRO A 249 25.50 -37.73 10.80
N ALA A 250 25.84 -37.54 9.53
CA ALA A 250 25.60 -38.55 8.51
C ALA A 250 26.52 -39.75 8.82
N LEU A 251 25.87 -40.88 9.06
CA LEU A 251 26.45 -42.19 9.28
C LEU A 251 27.34 -42.58 8.08
N GLU A 252 28.65 -42.62 8.27
CA GLU A 252 29.56 -43.31 7.35
C GLU A 252 29.15 -44.79 7.26
N LYS A 253 28.71 -45.20 6.07
CA LYS A 253 28.75 -46.59 5.65
C LYS A 253 29.47 -46.63 4.31
N SER A 254 30.78 -46.90 4.37
CA SER A 254 31.58 -47.35 3.24
C SER A 254 31.04 -48.68 2.73
N PRO A 255 30.72 -48.85 1.44
CA PRO A 255 30.60 -50.16 0.82
C PRO A 255 32.01 -50.68 0.53
N THR A 256 32.30 -51.83 1.13
CA THR A 256 33.49 -52.65 0.94
C THR A 256 33.77 -52.93 -0.53
N GLU A 257 35.05 -52.89 -0.87
CA GLU A 257 35.66 -53.22 -2.16
C GLU A 257 35.12 -54.53 -2.77
N GLY A 258 34.64 -54.45 -4.00
CA GLY A 258 34.62 -55.57 -4.94
C GLY A 258 35.75 -55.38 -5.94
N ALA A 259 36.90 -56.00 -5.67
CA ALA A 259 38.05 -56.01 -6.56
C ALA A 259 37.75 -56.80 -7.85
N ALA A 260 38.02 -56.20 -9.01
CA ALA A 260 38.24 -56.91 -10.26
C ALA A 260 39.28 -56.14 -11.08
N THR A 261 40.55 -56.29 -10.72
CA THR A 261 41.67 -55.82 -11.53
C THR A 261 41.98 -56.89 -12.59
N SER A 262 41.68 -56.56 -13.84
CA SER A 262 42.22 -57.31 -14.99
C SER A 262 43.73 -57.06 -15.08
N SER A 263 44.52 -58.12 -14.98
CA SER A 263 45.94 -58.13 -15.33
C SER A 263 46.16 -59.25 -16.34
N MET A 264 46.48 -58.85 -17.57
CA MET A 264 46.86 -59.69 -18.69
C MET A 264 48.37 -59.86 -18.64
N ASN A 265 48.92 -61.08 -18.61
CA ASN A 265 50.22 -61.34 -19.26
C ASN A 265 50.46 -62.82 -19.58
N TRP A 266 51.34 -63.01 -20.55
CA TRP A 266 51.43 -64.06 -21.56
C TRP A 266 52.39 -65.23 -21.26
N GLN A 267 52.18 -66.30 -22.06
CA GLN A 267 53.18 -67.19 -22.71
C GLN A 267 53.67 -68.51 -22.07
N GLU A 268 53.48 -69.57 -22.88
CA GLU A 268 54.34 -70.75 -23.17
C GLU A 268 54.63 -71.76 -22.03
N ILE A 269 54.62 -73.09 -22.22
CA ILE A 269 55.48 -73.92 -23.08
C ILE A 269 54.85 -75.34 -23.23
N ARG A 270 55.10 -75.97 -24.39
CA ARG A 270 55.16 -77.43 -24.75
C ARG A 270 55.06 -78.43 -23.59
N ASP A 271 54.34 -79.55 -23.71
CA ASP A 271 54.59 -80.71 -24.59
C ASP A 271 53.30 -81.47 -24.95
#